data_AF-A0A665UB72-F1
#
_entry.id   AF-A0A665UB72-F1
#
_cell.length_a   1.000
_cell.length_b   1.000
_cell.length_c   1.000
_cell.angle_alpha   90.00
_cell.angle_beta   90.00
_cell.angle_gamma   90.00
#
_symmetry.space_group_name_H-M   'P 1'
#
loop_
_entity.id
_entity.type
_entity.pdbx_description
1 polymer ?
#
loop_
_entity_poly.entity_id
_entity_poly.type
_entity_poly.pdbx_seq_one_letter_code
_entity_poly.pdbx_strand_id
1 'polypeptide(L)'
;MFGFFPEALRDPMTMERANLLNMAKLSIKGLIESALSFGRTLDSDYPPLQQFFVVMEHCLKHGLRMKKSFLGFNKSLWGPLELVEKLCPEAAEISASVRDLPGLKTPLGRARAWLRLALMQKRLADYLRLLITRKDLLSDFYENSALMLEEEGAVIVGLLVGLNVIDANLCVKGEDLDSQVNIALLNVCFHCNRNSQIASILDQKNYVEELNRQLKDTYKQSRQGLDEMYNEARRQLKEECQLRQDVENELVVQVSMKQEMELAMKLLEKDIHEKQDTLIGLRQQLDEVKAINVEMYQKMQSSDEEMKKKNDVISRLEEKTNQITATMKQLEQRLQEAERHRTSAEEGTRRFKLDFANKADSLFQLETDLKIEREWRQTLQNDLDRERDTVAQLSTEAMQINGLKKEFHRLQDENIQLKTICEDQEQALEELGSKLSESKLKIEDIKEANKALQGGQVWLKDKDASHCKLCEKEFSISRRKHHCRNCGEIFCNSCSDNELPLPASPKPVRVCDTCHALLLQRCSSNPT
;
A
#
# COMPACT_ATOMS: atom_id res chain seq x y z
N MET A 1 93.60 -11.13 17.33
CA MET A 1 93.97 -12.55 17.40
C MET A 1 94.17 -13.04 15.97
N PHE A 2 95.40 -12.98 15.45
CA PHE A 2 95.71 -13.41 14.08
C PHE A 2 95.87 -14.92 14.07
N GLY A 3 94.87 -15.64 13.55
CA GLY A 3 94.93 -17.08 13.35
C GLY A 3 95.74 -17.41 12.10
N PHE A 4 97.04 -17.64 12.25
CA PHE A 4 97.81 -18.38 11.26
C PHE A 4 97.23 -19.79 11.16
N PHE A 5 96.65 -20.14 10.01
CA PHE A 5 96.41 -21.54 9.67
C PHE A 5 97.76 -22.21 9.35
N PRO A 6 98.13 -23.32 10.02
CA PRO A 6 99.32 -24.06 9.63
C PRO A 6 99.08 -24.77 8.31
N GLU A 7 100.11 -24.81 7.45
CA GLU A 7 100.14 -25.66 6.26
C GLU A 7 100.13 -27.13 6.68
N ALA A 8 98.92 -27.70 6.77
CA ALA A 8 98.75 -29.13 6.91
C ALA A 8 99.40 -29.84 5.72
N LEU A 9 100.08 -30.97 5.98
CA LEU A 9 100.53 -31.89 4.94
C LEU A 9 99.32 -32.23 4.07
N ARG A 10 99.30 -31.74 2.83
CA ARG A 10 98.24 -32.09 1.89
C ARG A 10 98.40 -33.58 1.58
N ASP A 11 97.38 -34.34 1.96
CA ASP A 11 97.23 -35.74 1.56
C ASP A 11 97.53 -35.89 0.06
N PRO A 12 98.43 -36.80 -0.35
CA PRO A 12 98.80 -36.98 -1.76
C PRO A 12 97.58 -37.17 -2.67
N MET A 13 96.55 -37.92 -2.24
CA MET A 13 95.32 -38.13 -3.02
C MET A 13 94.56 -36.82 -3.24
N THR A 14 94.52 -35.94 -2.24
CA THR A 14 93.90 -34.60 -2.35
C THR A 14 94.68 -33.67 -3.29
N MET A 15 96.01 -33.77 -3.31
CA MET A 15 96.83 -33.05 -4.30
C MET A 15 96.63 -33.60 -5.73
N GLU A 16 96.53 -34.92 -5.89
CA GLU A 16 96.23 -35.57 -7.18
C GLU A 16 94.84 -35.19 -7.70
N ARG A 17 93.79 -35.19 -6.87
CA ARG A 17 92.46 -34.69 -7.25
C ARG A 17 92.49 -33.23 -7.71
N ALA A 18 93.18 -32.35 -6.99
CA ALA A 18 93.31 -30.94 -7.37
C ALA A 18 94.04 -30.75 -8.71
N ASN A 19 95.09 -31.54 -8.96
CA ASN A 19 95.82 -31.53 -10.23
C ASN A 19 94.95 -32.05 -11.39
N LEU A 20 94.23 -33.15 -11.20
CA LEU A 20 93.28 -33.69 -12.19
C LEU A 20 92.13 -32.72 -12.48
N LEU A 21 91.59 -32.04 -11.46
CA LEU A 21 90.59 -30.98 -11.62
C LEU A 21 91.12 -29.83 -12.48
N ASN A 22 92.35 -29.39 -12.25
CA ASN A 22 92.96 -28.31 -13.03
C ASN A 22 93.26 -28.74 -14.47
N MET A 23 93.76 -29.95 -14.69
CA MET A 23 93.94 -30.52 -16.03
C MET A 23 92.60 -30.65 -16.77
N ALA A 24 91.53 -31.11 -16.10
CA ALA A 24 90.20 -31.20 -16.67
C ALA A 24 89.62 -29.83 -17.00
N LYS A 25 89.75 -28.84 -16.10
CA LYS A 25 89.34 -27.44 -16.35
C LYS A 25 90.02 -26.87 -17.60
N LEU A 26 91.35 -27.00 -17.69
CA LEU A 26 92.12 -26.51 -18.84
C LEU A 26 91.75 -27.26 -20.12
N SER A 27 91.59 -28.59 -20.08
CA SER A 27 91.26 -29.38 -21.26
C SER A 27 89.82 -29.16 -21.75
N ILE A 28 88.84 -29.01 -20.85
CA ILE A 28 87.45 -28.72 -21.21
C ILE A 28 87.35 -27.30 -21.77
N LYS A 29 87.94 -26.30 -21.09
CA LYS A 29 87.95 -24.91 -21.57
C LYS A 29 88.62 -24.79 -22.93
N GLY A 30 89.84 -25.33 -23.08
CA GLY A 30 90.59 -25.29 -24.33
C GLY A 30 89.89 -26.03 -25.47
N LEU A 31 89.21 -27.15 -25.19
CA LEU A 31 88.39 -27.84 -26.19
C LEU A 31 87.18 -26.99 -26.63
N ILE A 32 86.45 -26.36 -25.70
CA ILE A 32 85.31 -25.49 -26.05
C ILE A 32 85.77 -24.28 -26.88
N GLU A 33 86.78 -23.56 -26.41
CA GLU A 33 87.31 -22.37 -27.09
C GLU A 33 87.86 -22.71 -28.48
N SER A 34 88.63 -23.80 -28.59
CA SER A 34 89.20 -24.21 -29.87
C SER A 34 88.11 -24.74 -30.82
N ALA A 35 87.14 -25.53 -30.36
CA ALA A 35 86.04 -26.03 -31.18
C ALA A 35 85.13 -24.90 -31.71
N LEU A 36 84.78 -23.93 -30.86
CA LEU A 36 84.01 -22.75 -31.26
C LEU A 36 84.78 -21.89 -32.29
N SER A 37 86.11 -21.79 -32.17
CA SER A 37 86.95 -21.12 -33.16
C SER A 37 87.08 -21.90 -34.48
N PHE A 38 86.99 -23.23 -34.44
CA PHE A 38 87.15 -24.11 -35.61
C PHE A 38 85.88 -24.19 -36.47
N GLY A 39 84.70 -24.06 -35.85
CA GLY A 39 83.41 -23.85 -36.55
C GLY A 39 82.94 -25.00 -37.45
N ARG A 40 83.48 -26.21 -37.25
CA ARG A 40 83.14 -27.43 -38.00
C ARG A 40 82.99 -28.61 -37.03
N THR A 41 82.27 -29.64 -37.48
CA THR A 41 82.16 -30.93 -36.77
C THR A 41 83.56 -31.51 -36.50
N LEU A 42 83.83 -31.88 -35.24
CA LEU A 42 85.11 -32.45 -34.84
C LEU A 42 85.21 -33.93 -35.21
N ASP A 43 86.36 -34.35 -35.71
CA ASP A 43 86.70 -35.75 -35.97
C ASP A 43 87.57 -36.35 -34.84
N SER A 44 88.06 -37.58 -35.03
CA SER A 44 88.87 -38.30 -34.04
C SER A 44 90.35 -37.92 -34.04
N ASP A 45 90.81 -37.17 -35.03
CA ASP A 45 92.20 -36.74 -35.18
C ASP A 45 92.45 -35.34 -34.59
N TYR A 46 91.37 -34.62 -34.25
CA TYR A 46 91.43 -33.29 -33.63
C TYR A 46 92.14 -33.29 -32.25
N PRO A 47 93.35 -32.69 -32.12
CA PRO A 47 94.19 -32.88 -30.93
C PRO A 47 93.60 -32.39 -29.59
N PRO A 48 92.88 -31.25 -29.50
CA PRO A 48 92.23 -30.83 -28.26
C PRO A 48 91.20 -31.84 -27.75
N LEU A 49 90.54 -32.56 -28.66
CA LEU A 49 89.56 -33.60 -28.31
C LEU A 49 90.24 -34.91 -27.89
N GLN A 50 91.36 -35.28 -28.51
CA GLN A 50 92.18 -36.40 -28.05
C GLN A 50 92.70 -36.14 -26.62
N GLN A 51 93.23 -34.95 -26.35
CA GLN A 51 93.69 -34.52 -25.03
C GLN A 51 92.55 -34.59 -24.00
N PHE A 52 91.35 -34.12 -24.36
CA PHE A 52 90.16 -34.22 -23.51
C PHE A 52 89.84 -35.67 -23.13
N PHE A 53 89.80 -36.60 -24.08
CA PHE A 53 89.52 -38.01 -23.76
C PHE A 53 90.61 -38.64 -22.88
N VAL A 54 91.87 -38.29 -23.08
CA VAL A 54 92.97 -38.74 -22.20
C VAL A 54 92.79 -38.21 -20.78
N VAL A 55 92.50 -36.91 -20.61
CA VAL A 55 92.30 -36.31 -19.27
C VAL A 55 91.06 -36.91 -18.59
N MET A 56 89.95 -37.07 -19.31
CA MET A 56 88.74 -37.71 -18.76
C MET A 56 88.96 -39.17 -18.36
N GLU A 57 89.75 -39.93 -19.13
CA GLU A 57 90.14 -41.30 -18.77
C GLU A 57 90.94 -41.33 -17.45
N HIS A 58 91.82 -40.35 -17.20
CA HIS A 58 92.55 -40.26 -15.94
C HIS A 58 91.64 -39.85 -14.77
N CYS A 59 90.77 -38.85 -14.96
CA CYS A 59 89.81 -38.43 -13.93
C CYS A 59 88.89 -39.59 -13.50
N LEU A 60 88.38 -40.37 -14.46
CA LEU A 60 87.52 -41.53 -14.18
C LEU A 60 88.31 -42.76 -13.69
N LYS A 61 89.64 -42.81 -13.83
CA LYS A 61 90.47 -43.88 -13.24
C LYS A 61 90.92 -43.61 -11.82
N HIS A 62 91.00 -42.34 -11.41
CA HIS A 62 91.54 -41.94 -10.11
C HIS A 62 90.74 -42.55 -8.95
N GLY A 63 91.38 -43.42 -8.17
CA GLY A 63 90.78 -44.13 -7.04
C GLY A 63 89.90 -45.32 -7.41
N LEU A 64 89.99 -45.89 -8.63
CA LEU A 64 89.33 -47.17 -8.95
C LEU A 64 89.95 -48.33 -8.14
N ARG A 65 89.10 -49.09 -7.45
CA ARG A 65 89.52 -50.22 -6.59
C ARG A 65 90.02 -51.41 -7.41
N MET A 66 91.33 -51.63 -7.43
CA MET A 66 91.94 -52.82 -8.02
C MET A 66 91.76 -54.08 -7.14
N LYS A 67 90.58 -54.72 -7.18
CA LYS A 67 90.35 -56.05 -6.59
C LYS A 67 90.28 -57.14 -7.68
N LYS A 68 91.15 -58.17 -7.56
CA LYS A 68 90.98 -59.44 -8.28
C LYS A 68 89.75 -60.17 -7.73
N SER A 69 88.68 -60.25 -8.52
CA SER A 69 87.51 -61.08 -8.20
C SER A 69 87.62 -62.45 -8.88
N PHE A 70 87.37 -63.52 -8.13
CA PHE A 70 87.35 -64.90 -8.62
C PHE A 70 86.08 -65.23 -9.44
N LEU A 71 85.12 -64.30 -9.51
CA LEU A 71 83.80 -64.47 -10.15
C LEU A 71 83.54 -63.44 -11.28
N GLY A 72 84.51 -63.26 -12.17
CA GLY A 72 84.29 -62.73 -13.53
C GLY A 72 84.08 -61.20 -13.69
N PHE A 73 83.73 -60.45 -12.64
CA PHE A 73 83.59 -59.00 -12.74
C PHE A 73 84.95 -58.29 -12.76
N ASN A 74 85.46 -58.07 -13.97
CA ASN A 74 86.71 -57.35 -14.22
C ASN A 74 86.48 -55.83 -14.01
N LYS A 75 86.77 -55.33 -12.79
CA LYS A 75 86.55 -53.92 -12.36
C LYS A 75 87.50 -52.93 -13.04
N SER A 76 87.32 -52.82 -14.35
CA SER A 76 87.85 -51.79 -15.21
C SER A 76 86.98 -50.52 -15.17
N LEU A 77 87.43 -49.48 -15.87
CA LEU A 77 86.65 -48.25 -16.13
C LEU A 77 85.27 -48.52 -16.77
N TRP A 78 85.05 -49.67 -17.41
CA TRP A 78 83.73 -50.05 -17.95
C TRP A 78 82.67 -50.24 -16.87
N GLY A 79 83.03 -50.78 -15.70
CA GLY A 79 82.07 -51.16 -14.65
C GLY A 79 81.19 -50.00 -14.16
N PRO A 80 81.77 -48.84 -13.80
CA PRO A 80 80.99 -47.65 -13.47
C PRO A 80 80.13 -47.11 -14.63
N LEU A 81 80.60 -47.20 -15.87
CA LEU A 81 79.85 -46.69 -17.04
C LEU A 81 78.67 -47.59 -17.42
N GLU A 82 78.80 -48.91 -17.22
CA GLU A 82 77.73 -49.89 -17.38
C GLU A 82 76.58 -49.70 -16.36
N LEU A 83 76.83 -49.01 -15.22
CA LEU A 83 75.74 -48.60 -14.33
C LEU A 83 74.82 -47.55 -14.96
N VAL A 84 75.28 -46.74 -15.92
CA VAL A 84 74.44 -45.70 -16.54
C VAL A 84 73.26 -46.33 -17.28
N GLU A 85 73.46 -47.46 -17.97
CA GLU A 85 72.39 -48.23 -18.63
C GLU A 85 71.28 -48.65 -17.64
N LYS A 86 71.63 -48.91 -16.37
CA LYS A 86 70.68 -49.28 -15.31
C LYS A 86 69.99 -48.08 -14.67
N LEU A 87 70.53 -46.87 -14.85
CA LEU A 87 70.02 -45.62 -14.27
C LEU A 87 69.28 -44.75 -15.29
N CYS A 88 69.53 -44.94 -16.58
CA CYS A 88 69.04 -44.12 -17.69
C CYS A 88 68.74 -45.03 -18.90
N PRO A 89 67.47 -45.36 -19.21
CA PRO A 89 67.12 -46.25 -20.32
C PRO A 89 67.67 -45.78 -21.68
N GLU A 90 67.82 -44.48 -21.89
CA GLU A 90 68.38 -43.90 -23.11
C GLU A 90 69.89 -44.17 -23.27
N ALA A 91 70.59 -44.49 -22.18
CA ALA A 91 71.98 -44.94 -22.24
C ALA A 91 72.12 -46.42 -22.64
N ALA A 92 71.01 -47.17 -22.80
CA ALA A 92 71.04 -48.54 -23.30
C ALA A 92 71.48 -48.60 -24.77
N GLU A 93 71.12 -47.62 -25.59
CA GLU A 93 71.49 -47.57 -27.02
C GLU A 93 73.01 -47.50 -27.19
N ILE A 94 73.69 -46.60 -26.47
CA ILE A 94 75.17 -46.50 -26.50
C ILE A 94 75.84 -47.72 -25.87
N SER A 95 75.23 -48.31 -24.83
CA SER A 95 75.80 -49.47 -24.15
C SER A 95 75.69 -50.74 -25.01
N ALA A 96 74.60 -50.91 -25.76
CA ALA A 96 74.47 -51.91 -26.82
C ALA A 96 75.48 -51.66 -27.95
N SER A 97 75.55 -50.42 -28.47
CA SER A 97 76.48 -50.03 -29.55
C SER A 97 77.95 -50.32 -29.20
N VAL A 98 78.34 -50.21 -27.93
CA VAL A 98 79.70 -50.55 -27.45
C VAL A 98 79.90 -52.06 -27.27
N ARG A 99 78.86 -52.81 -26.91
CA ARG A 99 78.92 -54.29 -26.83
C ARG A 99 79.07 -54.92 -28.22
N ASP A 100 78.37 -54.38 -29.21
CA ASP A 100 78.27 -54.93 -30.55
C ASP A 100 79.35 -54.40 -31.52
N LEU A 101 80.25 -53.50 -31.05
CA LEU A 101 81.28 -52.89 -31.89
C LEU A 101 82.35 -53.91 -32.32
N PRO A 102 82.55 -54.16 -33.63
CA PRO A 102 83.55 -55.10 -34.11
C PRO A 102 84.97 -54.64 -33.80
N GLY A 103 85.81 -55.58 -33.37
CA GLY A 103 87.23 -55.36 -33.05
C GLY A 103 87.53 -54.96 -31.61
N LEU A 104 86.53 -54.55 -30.82
CA LEU A 104 86.73 -54.02 -29.46
C LEU A 104 86.85 -55.13 -28.40
N LYS A 105 88.06 -55.40 -27.92
CA LYS A 105 88.37 -56.58 -27.08
C LYS A 105 88.54 -56.22 -25.61
N THR A 106 89.08 -55.05 -25.26
CA THR A 106 89.31 -54.70 -23.85
C THR A 106 88.16 -53.92 -23.22
N PRO A 107 87.90 -54.09 -21.91
CA PRO A 107 86.99 -53.22 -21.18
C PRO A 107 87.42 -51.74 -21.15
N LEU A 108 88.71 -51.44 -21.29
CA LEU A 108 89.18 -50.05 -21.41
C LEU A 108 88.79 -49.45 -22.77
N GLY A 109 88.91 -50.22 -23.85
CA GLY A 109 88.39 -49.87 -25.17
C GLY A 109 86.88 -49.61 -25.13
N ARG A 110 86.10 -50.45 -24.42
CA ARG A 110 84.65 -50.22 -24.20
C ARG A 110 84.36 -48.89 -23.54
N ALA A 111 85.08 -48.55 -22.46
CA ALA A 111 84.95 -47.23 -21.84
C ALA A 111 85.31 -46.08 -22.79
N ARG A 112 86.40 -46.22 -23.57
CA ARG A 112 86.84 -45.23 -24.57
C ARG A 112 85.83 -45.02 -25.71
N ALA A 113 85.19 -46.08 -26.18
CA ALA A 113 84.13 -46.04 -27.18
C ALA A 113 82.87 -45.35 -26.61
N TRP A 114 82.47 -45.73 -25.39
CA TRP A 114 81.31 -45.17 -24.71
C TRP A 114 81.44 -43.68 -24.44
N LEU A 115 82.62 -43.20 -23.98
CA LEU A 115 82.86 -41.76 -23.78
C LEU A 115 82.75 -40.96 -25.08
N ARG A 116 83.16 -41.54 -26.22
CA ARG A 116 83.02 -40.93 -27.54
C ARG A 116 81.56 -40.86 -27.98
N LEU A 117 80.81 -41.95 -27.86
CA LEU A 117 79.38 -41.99 -28.20
C LEU A 117 78.53 -41.09 -27.29
N ALA A 118 78.82 -41.03 -25.98
CA ALA A 118 78.16 -40.15 -25.04
C ALA A 118 78.41 -38.66 -25.34
N LEU A 119 79.59 -38.31 -25.88
CA LEU A 119 79.89 -36.97 -26.37
C LEU A 119 79.14 -36.66 -27.67
N MET A 120 79.12 -37.59 -28.63
CA MET A 120 78.35 -37.45 -29.88
C MET A 120 76.84 -37.29 -29.63
N GLN A 121 76.30 -37.97 -28.62
CA GLN A 121 74.92 -37.78 -28.15
C GLN A 121 74.68 -36.46 -27.38
N LYS A 122 75.73 -35.66 -27.10
CA LYS A 122 75.66 -34.42 -26.29
C LYS A 122 75.08 -34.64 -24.88
N ARG A 123 75.31 -35.82 -24.30
CA ARG A 123 74.75 -36.24 -22.99
C ARG A 123 75.79 -36.75 -21.98
N LEU A 124 77.09 -36.68 -22.32
CA LEU A 124 78.19 -37.09 -21.44
C LEU A 124 78.11 -36.47 -20.02
N ALA A 125 77.78 -35.19 -19.92
CA ALA A 125 77.62 -34.50 -18.64
C ALA A 125 76.44 -35.06 -17.83
N ASP A 126 75.32 -35.39 -18.48
CA ASP A 126 74.11 -35.91 -17.84
C ASP A 126 74.33 -37.33 -17.32
N TYR A 127 74.97 -38.18 -18.13
CA TYR A 127 75.27 -39.56 -17.76
C TYR A 127 76.27 -39.64 -16.60
N LEU A 128 77.33 -38.82 -16.59
CA LEU A 128 78.27 -38.77 -15.47
C LEU A 128 77.63 -38.12 -14.22
N ARG A 129 76.68 -37.19 -14.38
CA ARG A 129 75.90 -36.63 -13.27
C ARG A 129 75.10 -37.71 -12.55
N LEU A 130 74.43 -38.61 -13.28
CA LEU A 130 73.69 -39.74 -12.68
C LEU A 130 74.60 -40.65 -11.83
N LEU A 131 75.84 -40.90 -12.26
CA LEU A 131 76.80 -41.70 -11.49
C LEU A 131 77.19 -41.01 -10.18
N ILE A 132 77.58 -39.74 -10.21
CA ILE A 132 78.04 -39.03 -9.00
C ILE A 132 76.88 -38.72 -8.03
N THR A 133 75.64 -38.64 -8.51
CA THR A 133 74.45 -38.56 -7.64
C THR A 133 74.20 -39.88 -6.91
N ARG A 134 74.52 -41.03 -7.53
CA ARG A 134 74.40 -42.37 -6.93
C ARG A 134 75.71 -42.84 -6.29
N LYS A 135 76.23 -42.04 -5.35
CA LYS A 135 77.44 -42.37 -4.57
C LYS A 135 77.35 -43.74 -3.88
N ASP A 136 76.14 -44.17 -3.50
CA ASP A 136 75.86 -45.50 -2.95
C ASP A 136 76.36 -46.62 -3.88
N LEU A 137 75.94 -46.59 -5.16
CA LEU A 137 76.36 -47.58 -6.16
C LEU A 137 77.80 -47.35 -6.64
N LEU A 138 78.23 -46.10 -6.71
CA LEU A 138 79.57 -45.74 -7.21
C LEU A 138 80.68 -46.16 -6.22
N SER A 139 80.38 -46.20 -4.92
CA SER A 139 81.30 -46.62 -3.86
C SER A 139 81.74 -48.09 -3.94
N ASP A 140 81.03 -48.95 -4.69
CA ASP A 140 81.47 -50.32 -4.96
C ASP A 140 82.70 -50.38 -5.89
N PHE A 141 82.92 -49.34 -6.69
CA PHE A 141 83.97 -49.28 -7.71
C PHE A 141 85.14 -48.40 -7.30
N TYR A 142 84.89 -47.36 -6.49
CA TYR A 142 85.87 -46.34 -6.12
C TYR A 142 86.22 -46.33 -4.63
N GLU A 143 87.47 -46.02 -4.32
CA GLU A 143 87.92 -45.66 -2.96
C GLU A 143 87.26 -44.37 -2.51
N ASN A 144 87.04 -44.19 -1.20
CA ASN A 144 86.21 -43.09 -0.71
C ASN A 144 86.77 -41.70 -1.09
N SER A 145 88.09 -41.56 -1.19
CA SER A 145 88.82 -40.35 -1.60
C SER A 145 89.00 -40.19 -3.11
N ALA A 146 88.30 -40.98 -3.92
CA ALA A 146 88.35 -40.93 -5.37
C ALA A 146 87.71 -39.67 -5.95
N LEU A 147 88.21 -39.21 -7.09
CA LEU A 147 87.79 -37.96 -7.72
C LEU A 147 86.28 -37.92 -8.01
N MET A 148 85.70 -39.04 -8.45
CA MET A 148 84.28 -39.13 -8.80
C MET A 148 83.33 -39.23 -7.58
N LEU A 149 83.87 -39.42 -6.36
CA LEU A 149 83.07 -39.41 -5.12
C LEU A 149 83.21 -38.09 -4.35
N GLU A 150 84.22 -37.27 -4.65
CA GLU A 150 84.51 -36.01 -3.98
C GLU A 150 83.98 -34.79 -4.76
N GLU A 151 84.14 -33.58 -4.19
CA GLU A 151 83.62 -32.34 -4.77
C GLU A 151 84.25 -32.02 -6.14
N GLU A 152 85.51 -32.38 -6.37
CA GLU A 152 86.21 -32.13 -7.64
C GLU A 152 85.52 -32.83 -8.82
N GLY A 153 84.99 -34.05 -8.62
CA GLY A 153 84.22 -34.77 -9.63
C GLY A 153 82.91 -34.08 -9.98
N ALA A 154 82.21 -33.51 -8.99
CA ALA A 154 81.01 -32.72 -9.23
C ALA A 154 81.29 -31.45 -10.03
N VAL A 155 82.41 -30.76 -9.75
CA VAL A 155 82.86 -29.60 -10.53
C VAL A 155 83.20 -29.98 -11.96
N ILE A 156 83.93 -31.09 -12.19
CA ILE A 156 84.22 -31.57 -13.56
C ILE A 156 82.91 -31.84 -14.32
N VAL A 157 81.98 -32.58 -13.73
CA VAL A 157 80.70 -32.90 -14.36
C VAL A 157 79.88 -31.64 -14.68
N GLY A 158 79.90 -30.63 -13.82
CA GLY A 158 79.29 -29.32 -14.10
C GLY A 158 79.91 -28.62 -15.31
N LEU A 159 81.24 -28.67 -15.45
CA LEU A 159 81.97 -28.08 -16.59
C LEU A 159 81.71 -28.82 -17.90
N LEU A 160 81.49 -30.14 -17.86
CA LEU A 160 81.17 -30.94 -19.05
C LEU A 160 79.87 -30.51 -19.74
N VAL A 161 78.93 -29.83 -19.05
CA VAL A 161 77.71 -29.28 -19.67
C VAL A 161 78.04 -28.30 -20.80
N GLY A 162 79.16 -27.58 -20.69
CA GLY A 162 79.67 -26.69 -21.74
C GLY A 162 80.05 -27.41 -23.04
N LEU A 163 80.28 -28.73 -23.01
CA LEU A 163 80.59 -29.52 -24.22
C LEU A 163 79.36 -29.83 -25.08
N ASN A 164 78.13 -29.63 -24.57
CA ASN A 164 76.91 -29.92 -25.33
C ASN A 164 76.77 -29.06 -26.60
N VAL A 165 77.46 -27.91 -26.67
CA VAL A 165 77.52 -27.06 -27.87
C VAL A 165 78.40 -27.65 -28.98
N ILE A 166 79.34 -28.53 -28.64
CA ILE A 166 80.29 -29.11 -29.60
C ILE A 166 79.56 -30.09 -30.51
N ASP A 167 79.81 -30.00 -31.81
CA ASP A 167 79.39 -31.00 -32.79
C ASP A 167 80.57 -31.91 -33.11
N ALA A 168 80.37 -33.22 -33.02
CA ALA A 168 81.45 -34.20 -33.15
C ALA A 168 80.94 -35.47 -33.85
N ASN A 169 81.70 -35.97 -34.82
CA ASN A 169 81.41 -37.19 -35.55
C ASN A 169 82.66 -38.09 -35.51
N LEU A 170 82.68 -39.02 -34.54
CA LEU A 170 83.90 -39.72 -34.16
C LEU A 170 83.92 -41.13 -34.74
N CYS A 171 85.03 -41.48 -35.40
CA CYS A 171 85.29 -42.81 -35.95
C CYS A 171 85.60 -43.79 -34.80
N VAL A 172 84.57 -44.45 -34.28
CA VAL A 172 84.73 -45.50 -33.27
C VAL A 172 85.15 -46.82 -33.93
N LYS A 173 86.43 -46.95 -34.27
CA LYS A 173 87.03 -48.21 -34.73
C LYS A 173 87.53 -49.04 -33.55
N GLY A 174 87.17 -50.32 -33.48
CA GLY A 174 87.44 -51.16 -32.31
C GLY A 174 88.94 -51.37 -32.02
N GLU A 175 89.77 -51.49 -33.07
CA GLU A 175 91.18 -51.86 -32.95
C GLU A 175 92.07 -50.72 -32.43
N ASP A 176 91.75 -49.47 -32.78
CA ASP A 176 92.53 -48.29 -32.39
C ASP A 176 92.36 -47.96 -30.89
N LEU A 177 91.20 -48.29 -30.30
CA LEU A 177 90.84 -47.91 -28.94
C LEU A 177 91.48 -48.80 -27.85
N ASP A 178 91.97 -49.98 -28.21
CA ASP A 178 92.59 -50.93 -27.27
C ASP A 178 94.10 -50.69 -27.04
N SER A 179 94.73 -49.78 -27.81
CA SER A 179 96.19 -49.53 -27.76
C SER A 179 96.63 -48.48 -26.73
N GLN A 180 97.89 -48.53 -26.30
CA GLN A 180 98.55 -47.52 -25.44
C GLN A 180 99.48 -46.63 -26.25
N VAL A 181 99.42 -45.31 -26.03
CA VAL A 181 100.36 -44.33 -26.62
C VAL A 181 101.44 -44.00 -25.60
N ASN A 182 102.71 -44.22 -25.97
CA ASN A 182 103.90 -43.86 -25.19
C ASN A 182 104.78 -42.92 -26.03
N ILE A 183 105.39 -41.91 -25.41
CA ILE A 183 106.29 -40.94 -26.06
C ILE A 183 107.72 -41.17 -25.57
N ALA A 184 108.69 -41.28 -26.48
CA ALA A 184 110.09 -41.54 -26.14
C ALA A 184 111.10 -40.73 -26.99
N LEU A 185 111.90 -39.94 -26.25
CA LEU A 185 113.29 -39.48 -26.44
C LEU A 185 113.98 -39.35 -27.82
N LEU A 186 114.73 -38.25 -27.92
CA LEU A 186 115.76 -37.91 -28.92
C LEU A 186 117.16 -38.28 -28.40
N ASN A 187 118.05 -38.79 -29.26
CA ASN A 187 119.51 -38.65 -29.04
C ASN A 187 120.31 -38.93 -30.34
N VAL A 188 121.38 -38.15 -30.57
CA VAL A 188 122.33 -38.31 -31.68
C VAL A 188 123.76 -38.31 -31.12
N CYS A 189 124.63 -39.20 -31.63
CA CYS A 189 125.99 -39.39 -31.13
C CYS A 189 127.03 -38.79 -32.10
N PHE A 190 128.03 -38.10 -31.56
CA PHE A 190 129.21 -37.61 -32.29
C PHE A 190 130.36 -38.62 -32.24
N HIS A 191 131.18 -38.67 -33.30
CA HIS A 191 132.52 -39.29 -33.28
C HIS A 191 133.51 -38.45 -34.08
N CYS A 192 134.73 -38.34 -33.58
CA CYS A 192 135.89 -37.71 -34.22
C CYS A 192 137.15 -38.52 -33.87
N ASN A 193 138.18 -38.53 -34.72
CA ASN A 193 139.41 -39.25 -34.40
C ASN A 193 140.70 -38.59 -34.92
N ARG A 194 141.72 -38.71 -34.07
CA ARG A 194 143.14 -38.33 -34.16
C ARG A 194 143.82 -39.01 -35.37
N ASN A 195 145.00 -38.62 -35.87
CA ASN A 195 146.32 -38.48 -35.21
C ASN A 195 147.30 -37.73 -36.16
N SER A 196 148.57 -37.39 -35.88
CA SER A 196 149.51 -37.75 -34.79
C SER A 196 150.46 -36.56 -34.44
N GLN A 197 151.67 -36.82 -33.94
CA GLN A 197 152.79 -35.88 -33.72
C GLN A 197 154.11 -36.49 -34.24
N ILE A 198 155.12 -35.65 -34.53
CA ILE A 198 156.54 -35.72 -34.09
C ILE A 198 157.36 -34.72 -34.94
N ALA A 199 157.56 -33.50 -34.41
CA ALA A 199 158.47 -32.46 -34.93
C ALA A 199 158.98 -31.57 -33.76
N SER A 200 159.25 -32.21 -32.62
CA SER A 200 158.76 -31.71 -31.32
C SER A 200 159.72 -30.87 -30.46
N ILE A 201 160.78 -30.26 -31.01
CA ILE A 201 161.78 -29.53 -30.18
C ILE A 201 162.13 -28.14 -30.71
N LEU A 202 162.25 -27.93 -32.03
CA LEU A 202 162.48 -26.59 -32.60
C LEU A 202 161.21 -25.74 -32.71
N ASP A 203 160.04 -26.38 -32.79
CA ASP A 203 158.75 -25.67 -32.85
C ASP A 203 158.32 -25.14 -31.47
N GLN A 204 158.84 -25.67 -30.35
CA GLN A 204 158.34 -25.35 -29.01
C GLN A 204 158.39 -23.86 -28.62
N LYS A 205 159.36 -23.08 -29.14
CA LYS A 205 159.41 -21.63 -28.87
C LYS A 205 158.37 -20.85 -29.68
N ASN A 206 158.29 -21.11 -30.99
CA ASN A 206 157.26 -20.52 -31.85
C ASN A 206 155.87 -20.95 -31.39
N TYR A 207 155.71 -22.21 -31.00
CA TYR A 207 154.50 -22.77 -30.41
C TYR A 207 154.11 -22.06 -29.11
N VAL A 208 155.05 -21.71 -28.21
CA VAL A 208 154.71 -20.95 -26.98
C VAL A 208 154.37 -19.48 -27.27
N GLU A 209 155.02 -18.84 -28.25
CA GLU A 209 154.67 -17.47 -28.67
C GLU A 209 153.32 -17.44 -29.41
N GLU A 210 153.07 -18.42 -30.28
CA GLU A 210 151.81 -18.65 -30.98
C GLU A 210 150.68 -19.04 -30.02
N LEU A 211 150.94 -19.91 -29.05
CA LEU A 211 149.98 -20.31 -28.02
C LEU A 211 149.67 -19.13 -27.08
N ASN A 212 150.63 -18.25 -26.78
CA ASN A 212 150.35 -17.00 -26.06
C ASN A 212 149.55 -16.01 -26.91
N ARG A 213 149.79 -15.94 -28.22
CA ARG A 213 148.97 -15.14 -29.15
C ARG A 213 147.53 -15.68 -29.21
N GLN A 214 147.38 -16.98 -29.44
CA GLN A 214 146.09 -17.68 -29.43
C GLN A 214 145.39 -17.53 -28.09
N LEU A 215 146.07 -17.71 -26.95
CA LEU A 215 145.49 -17.51 -25.63
C LEU A 215 145.04 -16.06 -25.41
N LYS A 216 145.80 -15.07 -25.90
CA LYS A 216 145.44 -13.64 -25.82
C LYS A 216 144.25 -13.30 -26.71
N ASP A 217 144.15 -13.91 -27.88
CA ASP A 217 143.03 -13.68 -28.81
C ASP A 217 141.78 -14.48 -28.39
N THR A 218 141.91 -15.70 -27.87
CA THR A 218 140.86 -16.44 -27.17
C THR A 218 140.39 -15.67 -25.94
N TYR A 219 141.29 -15.11 -25.12
CA TYR A 219 140.90 -14.28 -23.97
C TYR A 219 140.14 -13.02 -24.40
N LYS A 220 140.57 -12.33 -25.48
CA LYS A 220 139.80 -11.21 -26.06
C LYS A 220 138.43 -11.65 -26.56
N GLN A 221 138.34 -12.76 -27.30
CA GLN A 221 137.09 -13.29 -27.83
C GLN A 221 136.14 -13.72 -26.70
N SER A 222 136.64 -14.44 -25.69
CA SER A 222 135.87 -14.83 -24.51
C SER A 222 135.42 -13.61 -23.69
N ARG A 223 136.26 -12.59 -23.56
CA ARG A 223 135.90 -11.34 -22.88
C ARG A 223 134.88 -10.53 -23.67
N GLN A 224 135.05 -10.41 -24.98
CA GLN A 224 134.08 -9.75 -25.86
C GLN A 224 132.73 -10.48 -25.82
N GLY A 225 132.73 -11.82 -25.92
CA GLY A 225 131.51 -12.62 -25.77
C GLY A 225 130.85 -12.47 -24.39
N LEU A 226 131.64 -12.34 -23.32
CA LEU A 226 131.13 -12.06 -21.98
C LEU A 226 130.54 -10.64 -21.87
N ASP A 227 131.19 -9.64 -22.45
CA ASP A 227 130.72 -8.24 -22.50
C ASP A 227 129.43 -8.15 -23.36
N GLU A 228 129.35 -8.87 -24.48
CA GLU A 228 128.15 -9.01 -25.33
C GLU A 228 127.01 -9.71 -24.57
N MET A 229 127.27 -10.85 -23.92
CA MET A 229 126.30 -11.55 -23.06
C MET A 229 125.81 -10.65 -21.90
N TYR A 230 126.69 -9.88 -21.27
CA TYR A 230 126.32 -8.97 -20.18
C TYR A 230 125.44 -7.82 -20.67
N ASN A 231 125.76 -7.23 -21.82
CA ASN A 231 124.95 -6.18 -22.43
C ASN A 231 123.57 -6.71 -22.88
N GLU A 232 123.52 -7.92 -23.44
CA GLU A 232 122.27 -8.58 -23.82
C GLU A 232 121.41 -8.93 -22.60
N ALA A 233 121.99 -9.53 -21.56
CA ALA A 233 121.29 -9.80 -20.31
C ALA A 233 120.77 -8.51 -19.64
N ARG A 234 121.54 -7.41 -19.71
CA ARG A 234 121.10 -6.09 -19.23
C ARG A 234 119.97 -5.49 -20.08
N ARG A 235 119.97 -5.73 -21.39
CA ARG A 235 118.88 -5.33 -22.30
C ARG A 235 117.60 -6.09 -21.97
N GLN A 236 117.68 -7.41 -21.88
CA GLN A 236 116.56 -8.28 -21.50
C GLN A 236 115.99 -7.90 -20.12
N LEU A 237 116.84 -7.68 -19.12
CA LEU A 237 116.40 -7.25 -17.78
C LEU A 237 115.66 -5.90 -17.82
N LYS A 238 116.07 -4.96 -18.68
CA LYS A 238 115.38 -3.67 -18.85
C LYS A 238 114.03 -3.85 -19.54
N GLU A 239 113.95 -4.71 -20.56
CA GLU A 239 112.71 -5.02 -21.28
C GLU A 239 111.70 -5.73 -20.38
N GLU A 240 112.12 -6.75 -19.63
CA GLU A 240 111.30 -7.41 -18.60
C GLU A 240 110.84 -6.45 -17.50
N CYS A 241 111.71 -5.55 -17.04
CA CYS A 241 111.32 -4.53 -16.06
C CYS A 241 110.26 -3.56 -16.61
N GLN A 242 110.32 -3.21 -17.90
CA GLN A 242 109.31 -2.36 -18.55
C GLN A 242 107.99 -3.13 -18.74
N LEU A 243 108.04 -4.35 -19.28
CA LEU A 243 106.86 -5.21 -19.44
C LEU A 243 106.15 -5.45 -18.11
N ARG A 244 106.90 -5.69 -17.04
CA ARG A 244 106.36 -5.81 -15.68
C ARG A 244 105.69 -4.51 -15.24
N GLN A 245 106.32 -3.35 -15.45
CA GLN A 245 105.73 -2.05 -15.06
C GLN A 245 104.44 -1.77 -15.83
N ASP A 246 104.39 -2.11 -17.12
CA ASP A 246 103.21 -1.94 -17.97
C ASP A 246 102.05 -2.85 -17.52
N VAL A 247 102.36 -4.11 -17.15
CA VAL A 247 101.38 -5.05 -16.56
C VAL A 247 100.91 -4.59 -15.18
N GLU A 248 101.80 -4.05 -14.34
CA GLU A 248 101.41 -3.47 -13.04
C GLU A 248 100.49 -2.25 -13.22
N ASN A 249 100.74 -1.40 -14.22
CA ASN A 249 99.88 -0.25 -14.55
C ASN A 249 98.50 -0.69 -15.05
N GLU A 250 98.45 -1.64 -15.99
CA GLU A 250 97.19 -2.21 -16.50
C GLU A 250 96.38 -2.88 -15.37
N LEU A 251 97.04 -3.61 -14.46
CA LEU A 251 96.39 -4.22 -13.30
C LEU A 251 95.73 -3.16 -12.39
N VAL A 252 96.37 -2.02 -12.16
CA VAL A 252 95.78 -0.91 -11.39
C VAL A 252 94.52 -0.36 -12.07
N VAL A 253 94.55 -0.17 -13.39
CA VAL A 253 93.37 0.27 -14.16
C VAL A 253 92.23 -0.76 -14.07
N GLN A 254 92.53 -2.04 -14.29
CA GLN A 254 91.54 -3.13 -14.18
C GLN A 254 90.92 -3.24 -12.78
N VAL A 255 91.71 -3.05 -11.72
CA VAL A 255 91.20 -3.01 -10.33
C VAL A 255 90.28 -1.80 -10.11
N SER A 256 90.62 -0.61 -10.63
CA SER A 256 89.77 0.58 -10.53
C SER A 256 88.45 0.38 -11.27
N MET A 257 88.50 -0.08 -12.53
CA MET A 257 87.29 -0.36 -13.34
C MET A 257 86.40 -1.43 -12.69
N LYS A 258 86.98 -2.46 -12.06
CA LYS A 258 86.21 -3.46 -11.30
C LYS A 258 85.49 -2.84 -10.11
N GLN A 259 86.13 -1.95 -9.36
CA GLN A 259 85.51 -1.26 -8.22
C GLN A 259 84.35 -0.35 -8.67
N GLU A 260 84.53 0.40 -9.76
CA GLU A 260 83.46 1.23 -10.34
C GLU A 260 82.28 0.37 -10.83
N MET A 261 82.56 -0.75 -11.51
CA MET A 261 81.52 -1.67 -11.97
C MET A 261 80.77 -2.36 -10.83
N GLU A 262 81.47 -2.76 -9.75
CA GLU A 262 80.84 -3.29 -8.53
C GLU A 262 79.96 -2.24 -7.83
N LEU A 263 80.36 -0.96 -7.82
CA LEU A 263 79.55 0.13 -7.27
C LEU A 263 78.32 0.39 -8.13
N ALA A 264 78.48 0.46 -9.46
CA ALA A 264 77.37 0.64 -10.40
C ALA A 264 76.36 -0.52 -10.31
N MET A 265 76.83 -1.77 -10.16
CA MET A 265 75.99 -2.93 -9.97
C MET A 265 75.16 -2.83 -8.68
N LYS A 266 75.77 -2.48 -7.54
CA LYS A 266 75.06 -2.29 -6.26
C LYS A 266 74.01 -1.17 -6.31
N LEU A 267 74.29 -0.09 -7.03
CA LEU A 267 73.33 1.00 -7.23
C LEU A 267 72.15 0.55 -8.11
N LEU A 268 72.41 -0.22 -9.17
CA LEU A 268 71.36 -0.79 -10.02
C LEU A 268 70.53 -1.84 -9.29
N GLU A 269 71.16 -2.73 -8.51
CA GLU A 269 70.47 -3.67 -7.63
C GLU A 269 69.55 -2.92 -6.67
N LYS A 270 70.03 -1.87 -6.02
CA LYS A 270 69.22 -1.04 -5.12
C LYS A 270 68.00 -0.42 -5.84
N ASP A 271 68.21 0.20 -7.00
CA ASP A 271 67.13 0.80 -7.81
C ASP A 271 66.10 -0.24 -8.27
N ILE A 272 66.53 -1.47 -8.60
CA ILE A 272 65.65 -2.59 -8.92
C ILE A 272 64.78 -2.97 -7.70
N HIS A 273 65.35 -3.07 -6.50
CA HIS A 273 64.58 -3.39 -5.28
C HIS A 273 63.59 -2.26 -4.94
N GLU A 274 64.00 -0.99 -4.96
CA GLU A 274 63.12 0.17 -4.70
C GLU A 274 61.94 0.22 -5.71
N LYS A 275 62.19 -0.11 -6.98
CA LYS A 275 61.14 -0.22 -8.01
C LYS A 275 60.24 -1.45 -7.81
N GLN A 276 60.78 -2.58 -7.36
CA GLN A 276 59.99 -3.77 -7.01
C GLN A 276 59.05 -3.50 -5.84
N ASP A 277 59.53 -2.87 -4.77
CA ASP A 277 58.72 -2.48 -3.61
C ASP A 277 57.61 -1.49 -4.01
N THR A 278 57.94 -0.49 -4.84
CA THR A 278 56.96 0.45 -5.40
C THR A 278 55.89 -0.28 -6.23
N LEU A 279 56.29 -1.25 -7.05
CA LEU A 279 55.39 -2.05 -7.87
C LEU A 279 54.50 -2.98 -7.04
N ILE A 280 55.00 -3.52 -5.92
CA ILE A 280 54.19 -4.27 -4.94
C ILE A 280 53.14 -3.36 -4.32
N GLY A 281 53.52 -2.16 -3.86
CA GLY A 281 52.60 -1.17 -3.30
C GLY A 281 51.49 -0.75 -4.29
N LEU A 282 51.85 -0.49 -5.54
CA LEU A 282 50.88 -0.16 -6.60
C LEU A 282 49.93 -1.32 -6.92
N ARG A 283 50.40 -2.58 -6.87
CA ARG A 283 49.53 -3.76 -7.03
C ARG A 283 48.54 -3.87 -5.88
N GLN A 284 48.99 -3.67 -4.64
CA GLN A 284 48.11 -3.70 -3.47
C GLN A 284 47.03 -2.60 -3.57
N GLN A 285 47.41 -1.36 -3.91
CA GLN A 285 46.46 -0.26 -4.12
C GLN A 285 45.45 -0.57 -5.23
N LEU A 286 45.89 -1.20 -6.32
CA LEU A 286 44.99 -1.61 -7.40
C LEU A 286 43.97 -2.66 -6.94
N ASP A 287 44.38 -3.61 -6.09
CA ASP A 287 43.50 -4.65 -5.56
C ASP A 287 42.55 -4.11 -4.47
N GLU A 288 42.99 -3.14 -3.65
CA GLU A 288 42.12 -2.37 -2.76
C GLU A 288 41.05 -1.58 -3.53
N VAL A 289 41.43 -0.87 -4.61
CA VAL A 289 40.49 -0.15 -5.48
C VAL A 289 39.50 -1.11 -6.16
N LYS A 290 39.93 -2.31 -6.60
CA LYS A 290 39.02 -3.33 -7.12
C LYS A 290 38.03 -3.80 -6.05
N ALA A 291 38.49 -4.04 -4.82
CA ALA A 291 37.62 -4.47 -3.72
C ALA A 291 36.56 -3.41 -3.40
N ILE A 292 36.95 -2.14 -3.27
CA ILE A 292 36.04 -1.00 -3.09
C ILE A 292 35.02 -0.91 -4.23
N ASN A 293 35.47 -1.09 -5.48
CA ASN A 293 34.59 -1.04 -6.65
C ASN A 293 33.54 -2.18 -6.61
N VAL A 294 33.95 -3.41 -6.30
CA VAL A 294 33.03 -4.56 -6.14
C VAL A 294 32.03 -4.31 -5.00
N GLU A 295 32.48 -3.82 -3.85
CA GLU A 295 31.61 -3.49 -2.72
C GLU A 295 30.61 -2.38 -3.09
N MET A 296 31.05 -1.36 -3.82
CA MET A 296 30.18 -0.28 -4.30
C MET A 296 29.13 -0.78 -5.30
N TYR A 297 29.50 -1.66 -6.24
CA TYR A 297 28.55 -2.31 -7.14
C TYR A 297 27.51 -3.17 -6.39
N GLN A 298 27.95 -3.94 -5.39
CA GLN A 298 27.03 -4.76 -4.56
C GLN A 298 26.07 -3.88 -3.75
N LYS A 299 26.56 -2.83 -3.08
CA LYS A 299 25.73 -1.86 -2.35
C LYS A 299 24.75 -1.13 -3.27
N MET A 300 25.17 -0.75 -4.48
CA MET A 300 24.32 -0.13 -5.48
C MET A 300 23.20 -1.08 -5.94
N GLN A 301 23.51 -2.35 -6.23
CA GLN A 301 22.50 -3.36 -6.58
C GLN A 301 21.50 -3.61 -5.44
N SER A 302 21.97 -3.75 -4.20
CA SER A 302 21.09 -3.91 -3.04
C SER A 302 20.16 -2.70 -2.84
N SER A 303 20.69 -1.48 -3.03
CA SER A 303 19.91 -0.24 -2.95
C SER A 303 18.86 -0.13 -4.07
N ASP A 304 19.19 -0.54 -5.31
CA ASP A 304 18.25 -0.57 -6.43
C ASP A 304 17.12 -1.59 -6.21
N GLU A 305 17.43 -2.77 -5.66
CA GLU A 305 16.40 -3.73 -5.24
C GLU A 305 15.50 -3.20 -4.13
N GLU A 306 16.05 -2.52 -3.12
CA GLU A 306 15.25 -1.87 -2.09
C GLU A 306 14.37 -0.76 -2.65
N MET A 307 14.87 0.03 -3.60
CA MET A 307 14.11 1.08 -4.26
C MET A 307 12.95 0.50 -5.09
N LYS A 308 13.17 -0.61 -5.80
CA LYS A 308 12.09 -1.36 -6.48
C LYS A 308 11.02 -1.82 -5.50
N LYS A 309 11.42 -2.47 -4.39
CA LYS A 309 10.50 -2.91 -3.32
C LYS A 309 9.71 -1.72 -2.71
N LYS A 310 10.35 -0.56 -2.53
CA LYS A 310 9.70 0.68 -2.04
C LYS A 310 8.71 1.24 -3.06
N ASN A 311 9.07 1.28 -4.35
CA ASN A 311 8.17 1.72 -5.43
C ASN A 311 6.94 0.81 -5.54
N ASP A 312 7.10 -0.51 -5.46
CA ASP A 312 5.96 -1.45 -5.46
C ASP A 312 5.01 -1.22 -4.27
N VAL A 313 5.55 -0.82 -3.10
CA VAL A 313 4.73 -0.44 -1.94
C VAL A 313 4.00 0.88 -2.21
N ILE A 314 4.68 1.88 -2.78
CA ILE A 314 4.07 3.17 -3.13
C ILE A 314 2.92 2.97 -4.11
N SER A 315 3.09 2.24 -5.21
CA SER A 315 2.01 2.01 -6.18
C SER A 315 0.80 1.27 -5.58
N ARG A 316 1.02 0.32 -4.67
CA ARG A 316 -0.08 -0.32 -3.91
C ARG A 316 -0.79 0.63 -2.94
N LEU A 317 -0.09 1.61 -2.39
CA LEU A 317 -0.68 2.65 -1.53
C LEU A 317 -1.44 3.69 -2.35
N GLU A 318 -0.94 4.07 -3.52
CA GLU A 318 -1.62 4.93 -4.49
C GLU A 318 -2.92 4.30 -4.98
N GLU A 319 -2.90 3.01 -5.36
CA GLU A 319 -4.10 2.26 -5.76
C GLU A 319 -5.14 2.23 -4.63
N LYS A 320 -4.73 1.92 -3.40
CA LYS A 320 -5.63 1.98 -2.22
C LYS A 320 -6.17 3.38 -1.97
N THR A 321 -5.35 4.42 -2.13
CA THR A 321 -5.76 5.82 -1.94
C THR A 321 -6.79 6.24 -2.99
N ASN A 322 -6.60 5.82 -4.25
CA ASN A 322 -7.57 6.04 -5.32
C ASN A 322 -8.89 5.28 -5.06
N GLN A 323 -8.82 4.03 -4.59
CA GLN A 323 -10.00 3.23 -4.24
C GLN A 323 -10.78 3.86 -3.07
N ILE A 324 -10.09 4.28 -2.00
CA ILE A 324 -10.70 4.98 -0.86
C ILE A 324 -11.33 6.30 -1.31
N THR A 325 -10.64 7.09 -2.14
CA THR A 325 -11.18 8.36 -2.69
C THR A 325 -12.44 8.13 -3.52
N ALA A 326 -12.48 7.09 -4.35
CA ALA A 326 -13.67 6.72 -5.12
C ALA A 326 -14.84 6.28 -4.23
N THR A 327 -14.57 5.46 -3.20
CA THR A 327 -15.58 5.05 -2.21
C THR A 327 -16.10 6.24 -1.39
N MET A 328 -15.22 7.13 -0.95
CA MET A 328 -15.59 8.35 -0.22
C MET A 328 -16.53 9.23 -1.06
N LYS A 329 -16.18 9.48 -2.32
CA LYS A 329 -17.04 10.24 -3.24
C LYS A 329 -18.42 9.60 -3.47
N GLN A 330 -18.49 8.27 -3.54
CA GLN A 330 -19.78 7.56 -3.62
C GLN A 330 -20.60 7.69 -2.32
N LEU A 331 -19.95 7.65 -1.16
CA LEU A 331 -20.63 7.84 0.14
C LEU A 331 -21.12 9.28 0.31
N GLU A 332 -20.34 10.29 -0.11
CA GLU A 332 -20.75 11.69 -0.14
C GLU A 332 -21.97 11.92 -1.03
N GLN A 333 -22.00 11.35 -2.23
CA GLN A 333 -23.17 11.43 -3.12
C GLN A 333 -24.41 10.79 -2.49
N ARG A 334 -24.27 9.58 -1.92
CA ARG A 334 -25.38 8.89 -1.22
C ARG A 334 -25.87 9.65 0.01
N LEU A 335 -24.98 10.32 0.75
CA LEU A 335 -25.34 11.17 1.87
C LEU A 335 -26.15 12.38 1.38
N GLN A 336 -25.68 13.07 0.33
CA GLN A 336 -26.38 14.21 -0.24
C GLN A 336 -27.76 13.84 -0.82
N GLU A 337 -27.91 12.66 -1.41
CA GLU A 337 -29.21 12.11 -1.83
C GLU A 337 -30.12 11.82 -0.63
N ALA A 338 -29.61 11.14 0.40
CA ALA A 338 -30.37 10.85 1.62
C ALA A 338 -30.81 12.13 2.34
N GLU A 339 -29.98 13.18 2.37
CA GLU A 339 -30.32 14.49 2.91
C GLU A 339 -31.45 15.17 2.13
N ARG A 340 -31.42 15.15 0.79
CA ARG A 340 -32.51 15.66 -0.07
C ARG A 340 -33.82 14.91 0.14
N HIS A 341 -33.75 13.58 0.30
CA HIS A 341 -34.91 12.76 0.60
C HIS A 341 -35.49 13.10 1.98
N ARG A 342 -34.62 13.31 2.98
CA ARG A 342 -35.02 13.73 4.33
C ARG A 342 -35.71 15.10 4.33
N THR A 343 -35.15 16.13 3.70
CA THR A 343 -35.80 17.46 3.64
C THR A 343 -37.12 17.42 2.88
N SER A 344 -37.21 16.69 1.76
CA SER A 344 -38.47 16.52 1.04
C SER A 344 -39.54 15.81 1.88
N ALA A 345 -39.16 14.78 2.65
CA ALA A 345 -40.06 14.10 3.58
C ALA A 345 -40.49 14.98 4.77
N GLU A 346 -39.59 15.83 5.29
CA GLU A 346 -39.88 16.81 6.34
C GLU A 346 -40.85 17.90 5.84
N GLU A 347 -40.65 18.42 4.62
CA GLU A 347 -41.58 19.36 3.97
C GLU A 347 -42.94 18.74 3.68
N GLY A 348 -42.98 17.48 3.24
CA GLY A 348 -44.22 16.71 3.06
C GLY A 348 -44.96 16.53 4.38
N THR A 349 -44.25 16.15 5.45
CA THR A 349 -44.78 16.05 6.80
C THR A 349 -45.28 17.39 7.33
N ARG A 350 -44.58 18.49 7.05
CA ARG A 350 -44.98 19.85 7.45
C ARG A 350 -46.27 20.28 6.75
N ARG A 351 -46.39 20.01 5.44
CA ARG A 351 -47.63 20.24 4.68
C ARG A 351 -48.78 19.39 5.21
N PHE A 352 -48.58 18.10 5.42
CA PHE A 352 -49.61 17.21 5.95
C PHE A 352 -50.11 17.66 7.34
N LYS A 353 -49.21 18.11 8.23
CA LYS A 353 -49.60 18.67 9.53
C LYS A 353 -50.44 19.95 9.40
N LEU A 354 -50.12 20.83 8.45
CA LEU A 354 -50.88 22.05 8.19
C LEU A 354 -52.27 21.72 7.62
N ASP A 355 -52.36 20.84 6.63
CA ASP A 355 -53.63 20.40 6.06
C ASP A 355 -54.50 19.68 7.10
N PHE A 356 -53.90 18.84 7.95
CA PHE A 356 -54.60 18.18 9.05
C PHE A 356 -55.16 19.19 10.06
N ALA A 357 -54.38 20.20 10.45
CA ALA A 357 -54.86 21.28 11.33
C ALA A 357 -56.04 22.04 10.68
N ASN A 358 -55.88 22.49 9.43
CA ASN A 358 -56.95 23.18 8.69
C ASN A 358 -58.23 22.32 8.58
N LYS A 359 -58.10 21.00 8.42
CA LYS A 359 -59.24 20.06 8.39
C LYS A 359 -59.85 19.81 9.77
N ALA A 360 -59.04 19.79 10.84
CA ALA A 360 -59.54 19.72 12.21
C ALA A 360 -60.36 20.97 12.56
N ASP A 361 -59.86 22.17 12.22
CA ASP A 361 -60.58 23.43 12.41
C ASP A 361 -61.90 23.45 11.59
N SER A 362 -61.85 22.98 10.34
CA SER A 362 -63.05 22.84 9.50
C SER A 362 -64.08 21.87 10.09
N LEU A 363 -63.63 20.76 10.67
CA LEU A 363 -64.50 19.78 11.34
C LEU A 363 -65.12 20.35 12.62
N PHE A 364 -64.34 21.09 13.42
CA PHE A 364 -64.83 21.75 14.63
C PHE A 364 -65.88 22.83 14.32
N GLN A 365 -65.70 23.59 13.23
CA GLN A 365 -66.70 24.53 12.74
C GLN A 365 -67.98 23.79 12.31
N LEU A 366 -67.87 22.73 11.50
CA LEU A 366 -69.01 21.92 11.07
C LEU A 366 -69.75 21.24 12.24
N GLU A 367 -69.04 20.81 13.29
CA GLU A 367 -69.65 20.26 14.51
C GLU A 367 -70.40 21.34 15.31
N THR A 368 -69.85 22.56 15.36
CA THR A 368 -70.51 23.73 15.95
C THR A 368 -71.76 24.12 15.18
N ASP A 369 -71.68 24.21 13.86
CA ASP A 369 -72.81 24.53 12.98
C ASP A 369 -73.92 23.47 13.07
N LEU A 370 -73.55 22.17 13.11
CA LEU A 370 -74.48 21.07 13.31
C LEU A 370 -75.15 21.10 14.69
N LYS A 371 -74.43 21.54 15.73
CA LYS A 371 -75.04 21.75 17.06
C LYS A 371 -76.06 22.89 17.03
N ILE A 372 -75.73 24.01 16.38
CA ILE A 372 -76.64 25.15 16.21
C ILE A 372 -77.89 24.74 15.41
N GLU A 373 -77.74 23.96 14.32
CA GLU A 373 -78.88 23.43 13.57
C GLU A 373 -79.79 22.56 14.44
N ARG A 374 -79.22 21.66 15.25
CA ARG A 374 -79.99 20.80 16.16
C ARG A 374 -80.77 21.61 17.20
N GLU A 375 -80.16 22.63 17.79
CA GLU A 375 -80.80 23.53 18.76
C GLU A 375 -81.91 24.36 18.10
N TRP A 376 -81.68 24.87 16.88
CA TRP A 376 -82.68 25.59 16.09
C TRP A 376 -83.85 24.69 15.69
N ARG A 377 -83.57 23.48 15.21
CA ARG A 377 -84.56 22.47 14.85
C ARG A 377 -85.40 22.01 16.04
N GLN A 378 -84.80 21.84 17.22
CA GLN A 378 -85.53 21.54 18.45
C GLN A 378 -86.45 22.72 18.84
N THR A 379 -85.97 23.96 18.69
CA THR A 379 -86.78 25.16 18.95
C THR A 379 -87.97 25.23 18.00
N LEU A 380 -87.74 25.05 16.70
CA LEU A 380 -88.78 25.04 15.67
C LEU A 380 -89.80 23.90 15.88
N GLN A 381 -89.36 22.73 16.35
CA GLN A 381 -90.25 21.63 16.71
C GLN A 381 -91.12 21.98 17.93
N ASN A 382 -90.54 22.58 18.98
CA ASN A 382 -91.29 23.04 20.15
C ASN A 382 -92.34 24.10 19.76
N ASP A 383 -92.00 25.01 18.85
CA ASP A 383 -92.94 26.04 18.36
C ASP A 383 -94.03 25.43 17.47
N LEU A 384 -93.71 24.46 16.61
CA LEU A 384 -94.71 23.71 15.84
C LEU A 384 -95.71 22.98 16.75
N ASP A 385 -95.25 22.41 17.86
CA ASP A 385 -96.14 21.72 18.81
C ASP A 385 -96.97 22.72 19.64
N ARG A 386 -96.44 23.89 20.00
CA ARG A 386 -97.23 25.00 20.58
C ARG A 386 -98.32 25.51 19.63
N GLU A 387 -98.01 25.67 18.35
CA GLU A 387 -98.98 26.06 17.33
C GLU A 387 -100.05 24.98 17.12
N ARG A 388 -99.68 23.69 17.19
CA ARG A 388 -100.65 22.58 17.17
C ARG A 388 -101.60 22.61 18.37
N ASP A 389 -101.07 22.81 19.58
CA ASP A 389 -101.88 22.93 20.80
C ASP A 389 -102.82 24.15 20.71
N THR A 390 -102.32 25.28 20.20
CA THR A 390 -103.11 26.51 19.97
C THR A 390 -104.23 26.27 18.94
N VAL A 391 -103.93 25.58 17.83
CA VAL A 391 -104.94 25.18 16.83
C VAL A 391 -105.97 24.21 17.42
N ALA A 392 -105.56 23.27 18.26
CA ALA A 392 -106.47 22.35 18.94
C ALA A 392 -107.39 23.08 19.95
N GLN A 393 -106.86 24.04 20.70
CA GLN A 393 -107.63 24.90 21.58
C GLN A 393 -108.63 25.75 20.78
N LEU A 394 -108.18 26.47 19.75
CA LEU A 394 -109.04 27.30 18.89
C LEU A 394 -110.11 26.46 18.17
N SER A 395 -109.79 25.22 17.78
CA SER A 395 -110.78 24.29 17.22
C SER A 395 -111.85 23.92 18.25
N THR A 396 -111.45 23.68 19.51
CA THR A 396 -112.37 23.40 20.62
C THR A 396 -113.26 24.60 20.93
N GLU A 397 -112.68 25.81 21.00
CA GLU A 397 -113.42 27.07 21.18
C GLU A 397 -114.40 27.31 20.02
N ALA A 398 -114.00 27.06 18.78
CA ALA A 398 -114.88 27.14 17.62
C ALA A 398 -116.04 26.12 17.68
N MET A 399 -115.81 24.90 18.18
CA MET A 399 -116.88 23.93 18.44
C MET A 399 -117.84 24.42 19.53
N GLN A 400 -117.34 25.02 20.61
CA GLN A 400 -118.17 25.61 21.68
C GLN A 400 -119.01 26.78 21.15
N ILE A 401 -118.41 27.70 20.38
CA ILE A 401 -119.12 28.82 19.73
C ILE A 401 -120.19 28.30 18.76
N ASN A 402 -119.91 27.24 18.00
CA ASN A 402 -120.89 26.63 17.12
C ASN A 402 -122.04 25.93 17.90
N GLY A 403 -121.74 25.34 19.07
CA GLY A 403 -122.74 24.84 20.02
C GLY A 403 -123.64 25.96 20.56
N LEU A 404 -123.04 27.03 21.07
CA LEU A 404 -123.76 28.23 21.54
C LEU A 404 -124.56 28.89 20.42
N LYS A 405 -124.06 28.90 19.18
CA LYS A 405 -124.79 29.39 18.00
C LYS A 405 -126.05 28.56 17.75
N LYS A 406 -125.98 27.23 17.79
CA LYS A 406 -127.15 26.35 17.64
C LYS A 406 -128.17 26.60 18.76
N GLU A 407 -127.70 26.73 19.99
CA GLU A 407 -128.56 27.01 21.14
C GLU A 407 -129.22 28.39 21.04
N PHE A 408 -128.50 29.42 20.56
CA PHE A 408 -129.07 30.73 20.26
C PHE A 408 -130.16 30.65 19.19
N HIS A 409 -129.98 29.85 18.13
CA HIS A 409 -131.03 29.65 17.12
C HIS A 409 -132.24 28.93 17.73
N ARG A 410 -132.05 27.91 18.56
CA ARG A 410 -133.14 27.23 19.29
C ARG A 410 -133.94 28.20 20.16
N LEU A 411 -133.25 29.03 20.96
CA LEU A 411 -133.86 30.06 21.80
C LEU A 411 -134.53 31.17 20.98
N GLN A 412 -134.01 31.49 19.79
CA GLN A 412 -134.60 32.45 18.87
C GLN A 412 -135.89 31.89 18.24
N ASP A 413 -135.90 30.62 17.83
CA ASP A 413 -137.08 29.93 17.33
C ASP A 413 -138.15 29.81 18.44
N GLU A 414 -137.77 29.49 19.67
CA GLU A 414 -138.65 29.51 20.84
C GLU A 414 -139.19 30.92 21.14
N ASN A 415 -138.38 31.98 20.99
CA ASN A 415 -138.84 33.36 21.14
C ASN A 415 -139.85 33.76 20.07
N ILE A 416 -139.66 33.29 18.82
CA ILE A 416 -140.61 33.49 17.72
C ILE A 416 -141.91 32.74 18.00
N GLN A 417 -141.86 31.47 18.40
CA GLN A 417 -143.05 30.69 18.77
C GLN A 417 -143.82 31.33 19.92
N LEU A 418 -143.13 31.78 20.98
CA LEU A 418 -143.76 32.47 22.10
C LEU A 418 -144.40 33.81 21.69
N LYS A 419 -143.79 34.55 20.76
CA LYS A 419 -144.40 35.76 20.20
C LYS A 419 -145.67 35.45 19.41
N THR A 420 -145.64 34.45 18.52
CA THR A 420 -146.84 34.04 17.78
C THR A 420 -147.96 33.57 18.72
N ILE A 421 -147.63 32.85 19.80
CA ILE A 421 -148.61 32.47 20.82
C ILE A 421 -149.19 33.70 21.55
N CYS A 422 -148.39 34.73 21.84
CA CYS A 422 -148.89 35.99 22.39
C CYS A 422 -149.77 36.74 21.39
N GLU A 423 -149.38 36.82 20.11
CA GLU A 423 -150.15 37.45 19.03
C GLU A 423 -151.50 36.73 18.82
N ASP A 424 -151.51 35.40 18.79
CA ASP A 424 -152.73 34.58 18.72
C ASP A 424 -153.64 34.80 19.95
N GLN A 425 -153.05 34.97 21.15
CA GLN A 425 -153.79 35.28 22.38
C GLN A 425 -154.37 36.70 22.38
N GLU A 426 -153.63 37.70 21.88
CA GLU A 426 -154.11 39.06 21.69
C GLU A 426 -155.26 39.09 20.66
N GLN A 427 -155.12 38.40 19.53
CA GLN A 427 -156.18 38.29 18.52
C GLN A 427 -157.42 37.57 19.06
N ALA A 428 -157.25 36.52 19.86
CA ALA A 428 -158.38 35.85 20.54
C ALA A 428 -159.09 36.75 21.55
N LEU A 429 -158.36 37.62 22.26
CA LEU A 429 -158.93 38.64 23.14
C LEU A 429 -159.67 39.74 22.35
N GLU A 430 -159.16 40.13 21.18
CA GLU A 430 -159.77 41.13 20.30
C GLU A 430 -161.07 40.60 19.64
N GLU A 431 -161.10 39.33 19.24
CA GLU A 431 -162.33 38.64 18.83
C GLU A 431 -163.36 38.55 19.95
N LEU A 432 -162.92 38.26 21.19
CA LEU A 432 -163.80 38.18 22.35
C LEU A 432 -164.40 39.57 22.68
N GLY A 433 -163.59 40.63 22.57
CA GLY A 433 -164.04 42.02 22.69
C GLY A 433 -165.07 42.40 21.63
N SER A 434 -164.84 42.00 20.37
CA SER A 434 -165.77 42.22 19.26
C SER A 434 -167.12 41.51 19.48
N LYS A 435 -167.10 40.25 19.92
CA LYS A 435 -168.31 39.46 20.22
C LYS A 435 -169.08 40.01 21.44
N LEU A 436 -168.40 40.54 22.44
CA LEU A 436 -169.06 41.26 23.55
C LEU A 436 -169.75 42.55 23.09
N SER A 437 -169.14 43.28 22.14
CA SER A 437 -169.69 44.51 21.57
C SER A 437 -171.00 44.27 20.82
N GLU A 438 -171.05 43.28 19.92
CA GLU A 438 -172.28 42.89 19.22
C GLU A 438 -173.39 42.43 20.17
N SER A 439 -173.04 41.70 21.24
CA SER A 439 -174.01 41.23 22.23
C SER A 439 -174.59 42.36 23.07
N LYS A 440 -173.84 43.46 23.27
CA LYS A 440 -174.31 44.64 24.00
C LYS A 440 -175.37 45.43 23.23
N LEU A 441 -175.15 45.69 21.94
CA LEU A 441 -176.10 46.42 21.09
C LEU A 441 -177.46 45.70 20.99
N LYS A 442 -177.47 44.37 20.86
CA LYS A 442 -178.72 43.56 20.88
C LYS A 442 -179.47 43.58 22.22
N ILE A 443 -178.82 43.98 23.32
CA ILE A 443 -179.46 44.13 24.65
C ILE A 443 -180.11 45.51 24.82
N GLU A 444 -179.66 46.53 24.09
CA GLU A 444 -180.23 47.88 24.14
C GLU A 444 -181.53 47.96 23.32
N ASP A 445 -181.58 47.43 22.10
CA ASP A 445 -182.80 47.41 21.26
C ASP A 445 -183.97 46.62 21.89
N ILE A 446 -183.68 45.56 22.66
CA ILE A 446 -184.72 44.74 23.33
C ILE A 446 -185.23 45.40 24.63
N LYS A 447 -184.47 46.33 25.22
CA LYS A 447 -184.89 47.05 26.44
C LYS A 447 -185.95 48.12 26.16
N GLU A 448 -185.95 48.73 24.99
CA GLU A 448 -186.86 49.83 24.67
C GLU A 448 -188.29 49.36 24.35
N ALA A 449 -188.45 48.12 23.87
CA ALA A 449 -189.74 47.55 23.48
C ALA A 449 -190.61 47.01 24.63
N ASN A 450 -190.11 46.90 25.88
CA ASN A 450 -190.70 46.00 26.89
C ASN A 450 -190.97 46.62 28.27
N LYS A 451 -191.28 47.93 28.34
CA LYS A 451 -191.69 48.59 29.61
C LYS A 451 -192.84 49.60 29.47
N ALA A 452 -193.87 49.21 28.72
CA ALA A 452 -195.14 49.93 28.59
C ALA A 452 -196.26 49.45 29.56
N LEU A 453 -195.96 48.58 30.54
CA LEU A 453 -196.97 47.98 31.44
C LEU A 453 -196.50 47.94 32.91
N GLN A 454 -197.35 48.44 33.82
CA GLN A 454 -197.19 48.58 35.29
C GLN A 454 -196.11 49.61 35.73
N GLY A 455 -196.35 50.68 36.52
CA GLY A 455 -197.43 51.04 37.45
C GLY A 455 -196.99 50.78 38.90
N GLY A 456 -196.90 51.72 39.86
CA GLY A 456 -197.32 53.12 39.97
C GLY A 456 -196.74 53.77 41.25
N GLN A 457 -197.22 54.96 41.62
CA GLN A 457 -196.64 55.83 42.66
C GLN A 457 -197.27 55.62 44.06
N VAL A 458 -196.46 55.63 45.13
CA VAL A 458 -196.95 55.49 46.53
C VAL A 458 -196.74 56.81 47.29
N TRP A 459 -197.80 57.33 47.91
CA TRP A 459 -197.74 58.50 48.80
C TRP A 459 -197.49 58.08 50.25
N LEU A 460 -196.67 58.84 50.98
CA LEU A 460 -196.37 58.56 52.39
C LEU A 460 -197.57 58.90 53.28
N LYS A 461 -197.89 58.05 54.26
CA LYS A 461 -199.00 58.28 55.20
C LYS A 461 -198.54 59.20 56.34
N ASP A 462 -199.42 60.11 56.76
CA ASP A 462 -199.16 61.10 57.82
C ASP A 462 -198.67 60.54 59.15
N LYS A 463 -198.92 59.26 59.43
CA LYS A 463 -198.51 58.58 60.66
C LYS A 463 -197.00 58.34 60.71
N ASP A 464 -196.39 58.15 59.54
CA ASP A 464 -195.02 57.65 59.40
C ASP A 464 -193.98 58.79 59.31
N ALA A 465 -194.44 60.05 59.17
CA ALA A 465 -193.60 61.24 59.17
C ALA A 465 -193.64 61.95 60.53
N SER A 466 -192.66 61.71 61.40
CA SER A 466 -192.46 62.50 62.63
C SER A 466 -191.85 63.87 62.34
N HIS A 467 -191.01 63.99 61.31
CA HIS A 467 -190.27 65.20 60.95
C HIS A 467 -190.53 65.62 59.49
N CYS A 468 -190.39 66.91 59.18
CA CYS A 468 -190.49 67.44 57.82
C CYS A 468 -189.35 66.90 56.93
N LYS A 469 -189.68 66.31 55.77
CA LYS A 469 -188.70 65.65 54.89
C LYS A 469 -187.57 66.56 54.37
N LEU A 470 -187.75 67.88 54.34
CA LEU A 470 -186.71 68.83 53.85
C LEU A 470 -185.89 69.50 54.95
N CYS A 471 -186.50 69.85 56.09
CA CYS A 471 -185.81 70.59 57.16
C CYS A 471 -185.65 69.82 58.47
N GLU A 472 -186.06 68.55 58.50
CA GLU A 472 -185.92 67.60 59.61
C GLU A 472 -186.41 68.10 60.98
N LYS A 473 -187.26 69.13 61.00
CA LYS A 473 -187.92 69.64 62.21
C LYS A 473 -189.19 68.85 62.48
N GLU A 474 -189.35 68.44 63.74
CA GLU A 474 -190.46 67.60 64.21
C GLU A 474 -191.82 68.30 64.03
N PHE A 475 -192.86 67.51 63.72
CA PHE A 475 -194.22 68.00 63.57
C PHE A 475 -194.93 68.09 64.92
N SER A 476 -195.57 69.22 65.18
CA SER A 476 -196.28 69.52 66.43
C SER A 476 -197.66 70.13 66.13
N ILE A 477 -198.47 70.40 67.16
CA ILE A 477 -199.83 70.94 67.00
C ILE A 477 -199.82 72.29 66.24
N SER A 478 -198.76 73.09 66.36
CA SER A 478 -198.57 74.35 65.62
C SER A 478 -197.91 74.20 64.24
N ARG A 479 -197.38 73.01 63.90
CA ARG A 479 -196.67 72.72 62.65
C ARG A 479 -197.34 71.55 61.91
N ARG A 480 -198.27 71.88 61.01
CA ARG A 480 -199.07 70.90 60.24
C ARG A 480 -198.27 70.24 59.10
N LYS A 481 -198.75 69.06 58.67
CA LYS A 481 -198.19 68.20 57.62
C LYS A 481 -198.83 68.52 56.26
N HIS A 482 -198.04 68.53 55.19
CA HIS A 482 -198.48 68.83 53.82
C HIS A 482 -197.73 67.97 52.78
N HIS A 483 -198.43 67.28 51.88
CA HIS A 483 -197.80 66.52 50.78
C HIS A 483 -197.34 67.38 49.61
N CYS A 484 -196.18 67.04 49.06
CA CYS A 484 -195.77 67.47 47.71
C CYS A 484 -196.49 66.61 46.65
N ARG A 485 -197.19 67.23 45.69
CA ARG A 485 -197.92 66.50 44.64
C ARG A 485 -197.01 65.88 43.56
N ASN A 486 -195.74 66.29 43.49
CA ASN A 486 -194.77 65.69 42.59
C ASN A 486 -194.11 64.43 43.19
N CYS A 487 -193.55 64.51 44.41
CA CYS A 487 -192.82 63.38 45.01
C CYS A 487 -193.59 62.55 46.06
N GLY A 488 -194.76 62.99 46.54
CA GLY A 488 -195.59 62.24 47.50
C GLY A 488 -195.11 62.26 48.96
N GLU A 489 -193.99 62.93 49.24
CA GLU A 489 -193.38 63.09 50.58
C GLU A 489 -194.06 64.22 51.40
N ILE A 490 -193.83 64.23 52.72
CA ILE A 490 -194.48 65.12 53.68
C ILE A 490 -193.56 66.24 54.18
N PHE A 491 -194.04 67.47 54.08
CA PHE A 491 -193.32 68.71 54.40
C PHE A 491 -194.13 69.62 55.34
N CYS A 492 -193.48 70.58 55.98
CA CYS A 492 -194.15 71.72 56.59
C CYS A 492 -194.42 72.82 55.55
N ASN A 493 -195.29 73.79 55.87
CA ASN A 493 -195.65 74.87 54.95
C ASN A 493 -194.43 75.57 54.33
N SER A 494 -193.46 75.98 55.16
CA SER A 494 -192.23 76.67 54.75
C SER A 494 -191.29 75.90 53.82
N CYS A 495 -191.54 74.61 53.59
CA CYS A 495 -190.75 73.74 52.70
C CYS A 495 -191.54 73.24 51.49
N SER A 496 -192.77 73.76 51.33
CA SER A 496 -193.75 73.34 50.34
C SER A 496 -194.74 74.46 50.04
N ASP A 497 -194.30 75.72 50.03
CA ASP A 497 -195.20 76.87 49.84
C ASP A 497 -195.36 77.26 48.35
N ASN A 498 -194.68 76.52 47.48
CA ASN A 498 -194.67 76.74 46.04
C ASN A 498 -195.72 75.86 45.34
N GLU A 499 -196.38 76.41 44.31
CA GLU A 499 -197.34 75.67 43.46
C GLU A 499 -196.91 75.74 41.99
N LEU A 500 -196.93 74.60 41.30
CA LEU A 500 -196.61 74.49 39.87
C LEU A 500 -197.68 73.63 39.16
N PRO A 501 -197.95 73.88 37.86
CA PRO A 501 -198.72 72.94 37.05
C PRO A 501 -197.91 71.66 36.80
N LEU A 502 -198.53 70.49 36.96
CA LEU A 502 -197.90 69.17 36.77
C LEU A 502 -198.58 68.40 35.63
N PRO A 503 -197.90 67.48 34.92
CA PRO A 503 -198.49 66.75 33.79
C PRO A 503 -199.79 65.98 34.11
N ALA A 504 -199.99 65.59 35.37
CA ALA A 504 -201.18 64.88 35.83
C ALA A 504 -202.36 65.78 36.24
N SER A 505 -202.19 67.12 36.28
CA SER A 505 -203.27 68.05 36.63
C SER A 505 -203.03 69.46 36.07
N PRO A 506 -203.93 70.01 35.23
CA PRO A 506 -203.76 71.32 34.59
C PRO A 506 -203.99 72.52 35.52
N LYS A 507 -204.19 72.31 36.83
CA LYS A 507 -204.26 73.38 37.83
C LYS A 507 -202.97 73.40 38.67
N PRO A 508 -202.49 74.57 39.13
CA PRO A 508 -201.36 74.64 40.05
C PRO A 508 -201.59 73.75 41.28
N VAL A 509 -200.57 72.99 41.66
CA VAL A 509 -200.60 72.14 42.84
C VAL A 509 -199.33 72.28 43.66
N ARG A 510 -199.47 72.20 44.97
CA ARG A 510 -198.39 72.30 45.95
C ARG A 510 -197.26 71.30 45.70
N VAL A 511 -196.03 71.80 45.58
CA VAL A 511 -194.79 71.04 45.48
C VAL A 511 -193.78 71.48 46.54
N CYS A 512 -192.85 70.60 46.90
CA CYS A 512 -191.72 70.99 47.75
C CYS A 512 -190.65 71.76 46.95
N ASP A 513 -189.84 72.54 47.65
CA ASP A 513 -188.89 73.47 47.03
C ASP A 513 -187.86 72.76 46.13
N THR A 514 -187.45 71.54 46.50
CA THR A 514 -186.58 70.69 45.67
C THR A 514 -187.24 70.31 44.35
N CYS A 515 -188.52 69.94 44.37
CA CYS A 515 -189.27 69.65 43.14
C CYS A 515 -189.50 70.91 42.31
N HIS A 516 -189.73 72.06 42.96
CA HIS A 516 -189.87 73.35 42.30
C HIS A 516 -188.60 73.73 41.50
N ALA A 517 -187.42 73.62 42.12
CA ALA A 517 -186.14 73.89 41.47
C ALA A 517 -185.85 72.94 40.29
N LEU A 518 -186.04 71.63 40.48
CA LEU A 518 -185.80 70.61 39.44
C LEU A 518 -186.72 70.75 38.22
N LEU A 519 -188.00 71.10 38.45
CA LEU A 519 -188.96 71.28 37.36
C LEU A 519 -188.70 72.56 36.56
N LEU A 520 -188.18 73.62 37.20
CA LEU A 520 -187.76 74.83 36.49
C LEU A 520 -186.51 74.60 35.62
N GLN A 521 -185.51 73.87 36.12
CA GLN A 521 -184.26 73.63 35.37
C GLN A 521 -184.44 72.85 34.05
N ARG A 522 -185.40 71.91 34.00
CA ARG A 522 -185.63 71.09 32.79
C ARG A 522 -186.23 71.85 31.61
N CYS A 523 -186.77 73.05 31.82
CA CYS A 523 -187.33 73.87 30.75
C CYS A 523 -186.26 74.69 29.99
N SER A 524 -185.00 74.68 30.43
CA SER A 524 -184.02 75.72 30.06
C SER A 524 -182.92 75.30 29.08
N SER A 525 -182.71 74.02 28.81
CA SER A 525 -181.49 73.58 28.10
C SER A 525 -181.59 72.21 27.43
N ASN A 526 -181.79 72.23 26.10
CA ASN A 526 -181.46 71.14 25.17
C ASN A 526 -180.88 71.75 23.88
N PRO A 527 -179.54 71.87 23.74
CA PRO A 527 -178.87 72.12 22.47
C PRO A 527 -178.09 70.88 21.98
N THR A 528 -178.31 70.55 20.70
CA THR A 528 -177.48 69.75 19.77
C THR A 528 -176.78 68.50 20.30
#